data_AF-A0A2E1VLA8-F1
#
_entry.id   AF-A0A2E1VLA8-F1
#
_cell.length_a   1.000
_cell.length_b   1.000
_cell.length_c   1.000
_cell.angle_alpha   90.00
_cell.angle_beta   90.00
_cell.angle_gamma   90.00
#
_symmetry.space_group_name_H-M   'P 1'
#
loop_
_entity.id
_entity.type
_entity.pdbx_description
1 polymer ?
#
loop_
_entity_poly.entity_id
_entity_poly.type
_entity_poly.pdbx_seq_one_letter_code
_entity_poly.pdbx_strand_id
1 'polypeptide(L)'
;MHPIVRLFLICNIDGILSIIAFFGAYWLRLEIFPATPIVSTIIVFSCTIFSFILFGVYKRIWRYSSTDDLLIITKATLVSVILAAFAFFLTTRLENMPRSTMLIYFILLTILSGG
;
A
#
# COMPACT_ATOMS: atom_id res chain seq x y z
N MET A 1 -19.66 -7.84 16.54
CA MET A 1 -18.28 -8.34 16.28
C MET A 1 -17.33 -7.66 17.24
N HIS A 2 -16.42 -8.39 17.90
CA HIS A 2 -15.41 -7.78 18.78
C HIS A 2 -14.56 -6.77 17.98
N PRO A 3 -14.19 -5.61 18.56
CA PRO A 3 -13.43 -4.56 17.86
C PRO A 3 -12.07 -5.06 17.31
N ILE A 4 -11.45 -6.03 17.99
CA ILE A 4 -10.21 -6.69 17.53
C ILE A 4 -10.43 -7.45 16.22
N VAL A 5 -11.51 -8.21 16.09
CA VAL A 5 -11.78 -9.03 14.89
C VAL A 5 -12.02 -8.13 13.68
N ARG A 6 -12.71 -7.01 13.88
CA ARG A 6 -12.94 -6.01 12.83
C ARG A 6 -11.62 -5.41 12.35
N LEU A 7 -10.72 -5.04 13.27
CA LEU A 7 -9.43 -4.48 12.92
C LEU A 7 -8.58 -5.47 12.10
N PHE A 8 -8.51 -6.72 12.55
CA PHE A 8 -7.80 -7.77 11.82
C PHE A 8 -8.33 -7.96 10.41
N LEU A 9 -9.65 -7.98 10.22
CA LEU A 9 -10.25 -8.11 8.88
C LEU A 9 -9.84 -6.95 7.96
N ILE A 10 -9.94 -5.71 8.43
CA ILE A 10 -9.62 -4.54 7.61
C ILE A 10 -8.12 -4.51 7.25
N CYS A 11 -7.23 -4.77 8.21
CA CYS A 11 -5.78 -4.83 7.93
C CYS A 11 -5.43 -5.89 6.88
N ASN A 12 -6.10 -7.05 6.91
CA ASN A 12 -5.87 -8.10 5.92
C ASN A 12 -6.38 -7.68 4.53
N ILE A 13 -7.55 -7.01 4.46
CA ILE A 13 -8.10 -6.49 3.21
C ILE A 13 -7.16 -5.45 2.60
N ASP A 14 -6.70 -4.46 3.38
CA ASP A 14 -5.76 -3.42 2.92
C ASP A 14 -4.41 -4.01 2.50
N GLY A 15 -3.95 -5.04 3.21
CA GLY A 15 -2.78 -5.80 2.82
C GLY A 15 -2.95 -6.49 1.46
N ILE A 16 -4.08 -7.15 1.22
CA ILE A 16 -4.38 -7.79 -0.08
C ILE A 16 -4.52 -6.74 -1.19
N LEU A 17 -5.19 -5.62 -0.91
CA LEU A 17 -5.32 -4.48 -1.84
C LEU A 17 -3.94 -3.94 -2.24
N SER A 18 -3.00 -3.86 -1.30
CA SER A 18 -1.64 -3.42 -1.58
C SER A 18 -0.90 -4.35 -2.56
N ILE A 19 -1.11 -5.65 -2.42
CA ILE A 19 -0.53 -6.66 -3.31
C ILE A 19 -1.13 -6.52 -4.72
N ILE A 20 -2.46 -6.42 -4.81
CA ILE A 20 -3.17 -6.23 -6.07
C ILE A 20 -2.72 -4.93 -6.76
N ALA A 21 -2.60 -3.83 -6.02
CA ALA A 21 -2.13 -2.55 -6.54
C ALA A 21 -0.71 -2.64 -7.09
N PHE A 22 0.19 -3.37 -6.42
CA PHE A 22 1.58 -3.51 -6.85
C PHE A 22 1.71 -4.35 -8.13
N PHE A 23 1.08 -5.52 -8.18
CA PHE A 23 1.08 -6.33 -9.41
C PHE A 23 0.30 -5.67 -10.55
N GLY A 24 -0.78 -4.95 -10.22
CA GLY A 24 -1.51 -4.12 -11.17
C GLY A 24 -0.65 -3.00 -11.77
N ALA A 25 0.26 -2.42 -10.99
CA ALA A 25 1.21 -1.42 -11.50
C ALA A 25 2.20 -2.02 -12.52
N TYR A 26 2.72 -3.24 -12.28
CA TYR A 26 3.53 -3.95 -13.27
C TYR A 26 2.74 -4.29 -14.53
N TRP A 27 1.48 -4.70 -14.37
CA TRP A 27 0.59 -5.00 -15.48
C TRP A 27 0.30 -3.78 -16.35
N LEU A 28 -0.06 -2.65 -15.73
CA LEU A 28 -0.37 -1.39 -16.43
C LEU A 28 0.87 -0.84 -17.14
N ARG A 29 2.05 -1.10 -16.58
CA ARG A 29 3.33 -0.70 -17.16
C ARG A 29 3.81 -1.64 -18.28
N LEU A 30 3.13 -2.77 -18.48
CA LEU A 30 3.48 -3.80 -19.47
C LEU A 30 4.91 -4.33 -19.28
N GLU A 31 5.34 -4.48 -18.02
CA GLU A 31 6.68 -4.96 -17.68
C GLU A 31 6.69 -6.39 -17.13
N ILE A 32 7.86 -7.03 -17.22
CA ILE A 32 8.11 -8.32 -16.60
C ILE A 32 7.99 -8.20 -15.08
N PHE A 33 7.32 -9.17 -14.46
CA PHE A 33 7.21 -9.28 -13.02
C PHE A 33 8.60 -9.38 -12.35
N PRO A 34 8.74 -8.87 -11.11
CA PRO A 34 10.01 -8.92 -10.40
C PRO A 34 10.47 -10.38 -10.23
N ALA A 35 11.78 -10.62 -10.39
CA ALA A 35 12.38 -11.95 -10.28
C ALA A 35 12.11 -12.64 -8.92
N THR A 36 11.91 -11.85 -7.86
CA THR A 36 11.55 -12.32 -6.51
C THR A 36 10.17 -11.78 -6.11
N PRO A 37 9.07 -12.36 -6.62
CA PRO A 37 7.72 -11.84 -6.35
C PRO A 37 7.34 -12.00 -4.88
N ILE A 38 7.80 -13.07 -4.22
CA ILE A 38 7.49 -13.37 -2.81
C ILE A 38 8.02 -12.28 -1.87
N VAL A 39 9.29 -11.89 -2.05
CA VAL A 39 9.93 -10.82 -1.26
C VAL A 39 9.21 -9.50 -1.48
N SER A 40 8.86 -9.20 -2.73
CA SER A 40 8.15 -7.97 -3.10
C SER A 40 6.78 -7.88 -2.42
N THR A 41 6.02 -8.98 -2.44
CA THR A 41 4.72 -9.09 -1.76
C THR A 41 4.84 -8.85 -0.26
N ILE A 42 5.83 -9.46 0.40
CA ILE A 42 6.03 -9.33 1.85
C ILE A 42 6.39 -7.89 2.22
N ILE A 43 7.27 -7.25 1.45
CA ILE A 43 7.67 -5.85 1.65
C ILE A 43 6.44 -4.94 1.55
N VAL A 44 5.70 -5.04 0.44
CA VAL A 44 4.56 -4.17 0.15
C VAL A 44 3.44 -4.34 1.19
N PHE A 45 3.11 -5.58 1.54
CA PHE A 45 2.12 -5.90 2.55
C PHE A 45 2.49 -5.32 3.92
N SER A 46 3.74 -5.54 4.35
CA SER A 46 4.22 -5.09 5.66
C SER A 46 4.31 -3.57 5.74
N CYS A 47 4.82 -2.92 4.69
CA CYS A 47 4.92 -1.45 4.63
C CYS A 47 3.54 -0.78 4.67
N THR A 48 2.55 -1.33 3.97
CA THR A 48 1.21 -0.78 3.91
C THR A 48 0.51 -0.87 5.26
N ILE A 49 0.50 -2.06 5.87
CA ILE A 49 -0.10 -2.26 7.19
C ILE A 49 0.56 -1.36 8.23
N PHE A 50 1.89 -1.30 8.22
CA PHE A 50 2.64 -0.45 9.16
C PHE A 50 2.25 1.02 9.02
N SER A 51 2.21 1.55 7.78
CA SER A 51 1.81 2.94 7.53
C SER A 51 0.37 3.22 7.98
N PHE A 52 -0.57 2.35 7.64
CA PHE A 52 -1.99 2.57 7.94
C PHE A 52 -2.28 2.50 9.44
N ILE A 53 -1.55 1.65 10.18
CA ILE A 53 -1.60 1.61 11.64
C ILE A 53 -1.03 2.91 12.22
N LEU A 54 0.11 3.39 11.70
CA LEU A 54 0.79 4.60 12.18
C LEU A 54 -0.07 5.85 12.01
N PHE A 55 -0.74 6.00 10.88
CA PHE A 55 -1.68 7.10 10.62
C PHE A 55 -3.06 6.89 11.26
N GLY A 56 -3.31 5.73 11.88
CA GLY A 56 -4.53 5.45 12.62
C GLY A 56 -5.78 5.41 11.76
N VAL A 57 -5.67 5.04 10.48
CA VAL A 57 -6.78 4.99 9.52
C VAL A 57 -7.94 4.15 10.07
N TYR A 58 -7.63 3.02 10.70
CA TYR A 58 -8.61 2.07 11.23
C TYR A 58 -9.42 2.56 12.44
N LYS A 59 -8.96 3.61 13.13
CA LYS A 59 -9.64 4.14 14.33
C LYS A 59 -10.75 5.12 13.98
N ARG A 60 -10.74 5.68 12.77
CA ARG A 60 -11.76 6.63 12.32
C ARG A 60 -12.94 5.88 11.75
N ILE A 61 -13.96 5.74 12.58
CA ILE A 61 -15.26 5.21 12.18
C ILE A 61 -15.92 6.30 11.34
N TRP A 62 -16.25 5.94 10.09
CA TRP A 62 -16.95 6.69 9.04
C TRP A 62 -18.25 7.37 9.49
N ARG A 63 -18.18 8.34 10.41
CA ARG A 63 -19.38 9.06 10.87
C ARG A 63 -19.65 10.31 10.05
N TYR A 64 -18.61 10.88 9.43
CA TYR A 64 -18.68 11.92 8.41
C TYR A 64 -17.41 11.80 7.56
N SER A 65 -17.50 11.40 6.29
CA SER A 65 -16.35 11.45 5.37
C SER A 65 -15.97 12.92 5.15
N SER A 66 -15.25 13.48 6.10
CA SER A 66 -14.66 14.81 5.98
C SER A 66 -13.48 14.69 5.02
N THR A 67 -13.23 15.75 4.26
CA THR A 67 -12.03 15.91 3.42
C THR A 67 -10.73 15.57 4.17
N ASP A 68 -10.73 15.77 5.50
CA ASP A 68 -9.64 15.39 6.39
C ASP A 68 -9.30 13.89 6.41
N ASP A 69 -10.29 13.00 6.29
CA ASP A 69 -10.03 11.55 6.30
C ASP A 69 -9.39 11.10 4.99
N LEU A 70 -9.80 11.69 3.86
CA LEU A 70 -9.20 11.43 2.55
C LEU A 70 -7.73 11.91 2.51
N LEU A 71 -7.44 13.06 3.13
CA LEU A 71 -6.07 13.57 3.27
C LEU A 71 -5.19 12.62 4.09
N ILE A 72 -5.74 11.95 5.10
CA ILE A 72 -4.99 11.01 5.94
C ILE A 72 -4.71 9.72 5.20
N ILE A 73 -5.70 9.18 4.48
CA ILE A 73 -5.49 8.00 3.64
C ILE A 73 -4.41 8.31 2.60
N THR A 74 -4.48 9.45 1.93
CA THR A 74 -3.48 9.88 0.94
C THR A 74 -2.08 10.03 1.55
N LYS A 75 -1.98 10.58 2.77
CA LYS A 75 -0.69 10.64 3.50
C LYS A 75 -0.19 9.25 3.88
N ALA A 76 -1.08 8.37 4.32
CA ALA A 76 -0.73 7.00 4.70
C ALA A 76 -0.26 6.17 3.50
N THR A 77 -0.91 6.30 2.34
CA THR A 77 -0.48 5.64 1.10
C THR A 77 0.80 6.23 0.55
N LEU A 78 1.00 7.54 0.66
CA LEU A 78 2.26 8.17 0.27
C LEU A 78 3.42 7.66 1.13
N VAL A 79 3.23 7.58 2.45
CA VAL A 79 4.26 7.04 3.35
C VAL A 79 4.48 5.54 3.12
N SER A 80 3.45 4.74 2.84
CA SER A 80 3.65 3.32 2.55
C SER A 80 4.48 3.11 1.29
N VAL A 81 4.25 3.92 0.24
CA VAL A 81 5.01 3.86 -1.01
C VAL A 81 6.45 4.29 -0.80
N ILE A 82 6.70 5.35 -0.02
CA ILE A 82 8.07 5.77 0.32
C ILE A 82 8.79 4.67 1.10
N LEU A 83 8.11 4.05 2.07
CA LEU A 83 8.69 2.97 2.87
C LEU A 83 9.00 1.75 1.99
N ALA A 84 8.07 1.37 1.11
CA ALA A 84 8.27 0.28 0.16
C ALA A 84 9.41 0.60 -0.83
N ALA A 85 9.46 1.83 -1.34
CA ALA A 85 10.53 2.29 -2.22
C ALA A 85 11.90 2.20 -1.56
N PHE A 86 12.00 2.64 -0.30
CA PHE A 86 13.21 2.54 0.49
C PHE A 86 13.61 1.08 0.75
N ALA A 87 12.65 0.21 1.09
CA ALA A 87 12.90 -1.22 1.26
C ALA A 87 13.41 -1.87 -0.04
N PHE A 88 12.79 -1.57 -1.18
CA PHE A 88 13.23 -2.06 -2.49
C PHE A 88 14.61 -1.53 -2.90
N PHE A 89 14.94 -0.30 -2.51
CA PHE A 89 16.28 0.26 -2.71
C PHE A 89 17.34 -0.52 -1.94
N LEU A 90 17.05 -0.93 -0.70
CA LEU A 90 17.97 -1.73 0.11
C LEU A 90 18.13 -3.17 -0.41
N THR A 91 17.06 -3.79 -0.88
CA THR A 91 17.11 -5.21 -1.32
C THR A 91 17.64 -5.37 -2.74
N THR A 92 17.24 -4.49 -3.65
CA THR A 92 17.39 -4.70 -5.11
C THR A 92 18.16 -3.58 -5.78
N ARG A 93 18.73 -2.64 -5.01
CA ARG A 93 19.40 -1.40 -5.47
C ARG A 93 18.60 -0.54 -6.43
N LEU A 94 17.31 -0.84 -6.60
CA LEU A 94 16.42 -0.23 -7.60
C LEU A 94 16.90 -0.40 -9.05
N GLU A 95 17.81 -1.35 -9.32
CA GLU A 95 18.48 -1.48 -10.61
C GLU A 95 17.57 -2.14 -11.65
N ASN A 96 16.73 -3.08 -11.21
CA ASN A 96 15.80 -3.82 -12.07
C ASN A 96 14.34 -3.36 -11.92
N MET A 97 14.08 -2.30 -11.16
CA MET A 97 12.72 -1.79 -10.95
C MET A 97 12.62 -0.33 -11.42
N PRO A 98 11.89 -0.06 -12.49
CA PRO A 98 11.70 1.29 -12.97
C PRO A 98 10.85 2.11 -12.00
N ARG A 99 11.31 3.34 -11.77
CA ARG A 99 10.81 4.25 -10.72
C ARG A 99 9.35 4.65 -10.92
N SER A 100 8.89 4.67 -12.17
CA SER A 100 7.50 4.91 -12.55
C SER A 100 6.53 3.84 -12.06
N THR A 101 6.96 2.59 -11.84
CA THR A 101 6.11 1.55 -11.25
C THR A 101 5.67 1.93 -9.84
N MET A 102 6.54 2.59 -9.06
CA MET A 102 6.20 3.08 -7.73
C MET A 102 5.17 4.22 -7.75
N LEU A 103 5.24 5.10 -8.76
CA LEU A 103 4.25 6.17 -8.95
C LEU A 103 2.88 5.60 -9.31
N ILE A 104 2.83 4.62 -10.22
CA ILE A 104 1.58 3.93 -10.59
C ILE A 104 1.02 3.17 -9.37
N TYR A 105 1.89 2.50 -8.61
CA TYR A 105 1.51 1.81 -7.38
C TYR A 105 0.89 2.78 -6.35
N PHE A 106 1.47 3.98 -6.16
CA PHE A 106 0.88 5.01 -5.29
C PHE A 106 -0.54 5.41 -5.71
N ILE A 107 -0.72 5.66 -7.01
CA ILE A 107 -2.02 6.05 -7.57
C ILE A 107 -3.04 4.93 -7.37
N LEU A 108 -2.69 3.69 -7.74
CA LEU A 108 -3.57 2.54 -7.56
C LEU A 108 -3.93 2.33 -6.09
N LEU A 109 -2.93 2.33 -5.21
CA LEU A 109 -3.14 2.09 -3.78
C LEU A 109 -4.07 3.15 -3.20
N THR A 110 -3.87 4.43 -3.54
CA THR A 110 -4.72 5.53 -3.06
C THR A 110 -6.16 5.40 -3.55
N ILE A 111 -6.37 5.02 -4.81
CA ILE A 111 -7.72 4.80 -5.36
C ILE A 111 -8.39 3.59 -4.71
N LEU A 112 -7.66 2.48 -4.52
CA LEU A 112 -8.17 1.24 -3.94
C LEU A 112 -8.48 1.35 -2.44
N SER A 113 -7.76 2.23 -1.72
CA SER A 113 -7.93 2.43 -0.27
C SER A 113 -8.80 3.63 0.10
N GLY A 114 -8.96 4.61 -0.80
CA GLY A 114 -9.72 5.83 -0.57
C GLY A 114 -11.06 5.93 -1.32
N GLY A 115 -11.41 4.92 -2.13
CA GLY A 115 -12.64 4.82 -2.91
C GLY A 115 -13.80 4.15 -2.19
#